data_AF-A0A1G6TNA2-F1
#
_entry.id   AF-A0A1G6TNA2-F1
#
_cell.length_a   1.000
_cell.length_b   1.000
_cell.length_c   1.000
_cell.angle_alpha   90.00
_cell.angle_beta   90.00
_cell.angle_gamma   90.00
#
_symmetry.space_group_name_H-M   'P 1'
#
loop_
_entity.id
_entity.type
_entity.pdbx_description
1 polymer ?
#
loop_
_entity_poly.entity_id
_entity_poly.type
_entity_poly.pdbx_seq_one_letter_code
_entity_poly.pdbx_strand_id
1 'polypeptide(L)'
;MSVRTLARLGAPAAAVALALSVAGPAAAHVTITPTGGTAAGSYTVLTAAFGHGCDGSPTTKLAIQVPEQLNAITPTRVAGWQVEKVMEKLDEPITDSHGNEVTERVAQVVYTADEPLADGYRAAFDLSLQLPETPGETLAFPTIQTCEQGETAWTEVAAEGAEEPEHPAPSVTITEAAEGGAHGAADTATHEEDAEGAETEPVASTTTEADADDDGGNALGVAGLVAGLLGLAAGVTALVTSRRKA
;
A
#
# COMPACT_ATOMS: atom_id res chain seq x y z
N MET A 1 20.94 10.28 73.71
CA MET A 1 19.96 11.22 73.12
C MET A 1 20.63 11.83 71.90
N SER A 2 20.50 11.26 70.69
CA SER A 2 19.44 11.51 69.69
C SER A 2 19.10 13.01 69.62
N VAL A 3 19.30 13.73 68.51
CA VAL A 3 18.43 13.66 67.32
C VAL A 3 19.10 14.34 66.08
N ARG A 4 19.20 13.55 65.00
CA ARG A 4 18.86 13.78 63.57
C ARG A 4 19.43 14.98 62.80
N THR A 5 20.38 14.67 61.90
CA THR A 5 20.71 15.43 60.69
C THR A 5 19.72 15.08 59.57
N LEU A 6 18.95 16.06 59.08
CA LEU A 6 18.09 15.92 57.89
C LEU A 6 18.84 16.42 56.66
N ALA A 7 19.41 15.49 55.89
CA ALA A 7 19.84 15.76 54.52
C ALA A 7 18.63 15.60 53.59
N ARG A 8 18.16 16.71 53.02
CA ARG A 8 17.16 16.70 51.95
C ARG A 8 17.87 16.40 50.63
N LEU A 9 17.75 15.16 50.14
CA LEU A 9 18.07 14.85 48.74
C LEU A 9 16.94 15.40 47.87
N GLY A 10 17.26 16.35 46.98
CA GLY A 10 16.38 16.78 45.90
C GLY A 10 16.25 15.67 44.88
N ALA A 11 15.01 15.27 44.57
CA ALA A 11 14.70 14.34 43.49
C ALA A 11 14.74 15.08 42.14
N PRO A 12 15.43 14.57 41.10
CA PRO A 12 15.21 15.07 39.75
C PRO A 12 13.90 14.48 39.24
N ALA A 13 12.91 15.34 39.01
CA ALA A 13 11.70 15.00 38.28
C ALA A 13 12.08 14.75 36.81
N ALA A 14 12.17 13.47 36.42
CA ALA A 14 12.29 13.09 35.03
C ALA A 14 10.96 13.39 34.33
N ALA A 15 10.92 14.46 33.54
CA ALA A 15 9.81 14.79 32.67
C ALA A 15 9.71 13.72 31.57
N VAL A 16 8.72 12.83 31.70
CA VAL A 16 8.32 11.95 30.60
C VAL A 16 7.51 12.82 29.63
N ALA A 17 8.18 13.31 28.58
CA ALA A 17 7.49 13.90 27.44
C ALA A 17 6.75 12.77 26.72
N LEU A 18 5.42 12.69 26.90
CA LEU A 18 4.57 11.90 26.02
C LEU A 18 4.67 12.51 24.62
N ALA A 19 5.41 11.85 23.72
CA ALA A 19 5.23 12.05 22.30
C ALA A 19 3.86 11.48 21.93
N LEU A 20 2.82 12.32 21.98
CA LEU A 20 1.59 12.02 21.25
C LEU A 20 1.93 12.11 19.77
N SER A 21 2.22 10.97 19.15
CA SER A 21 2.10 10.84 17.71
C SER A 21 0.65 11.16 17.36
N VAL A 22 0.42 12.34 16.77
CA VAL A 22 -0.85 12.67 16.14
C VAL A 22 -1.01 11.68 15.00
N ALA A 23 -1.73 10.59 15.26
CA ALA A 23 -2.31 9.80 14.19
C ALA A 23 -3.31 10.75 13.51
N GLY A 24 -2.93 11.27 12.33
CA GLY A 24 -3.84 12.02 11.49
C GLY A 24 -5.12 11.21 11.23
N PRO A 25 -6.25 11.88 10.95
CA PRO A 25 -7.51 11.18 10.69
C PRO A 25 -7.30 10.13 9.60
N ALA A 26 -7.73 8.90 9.89
CA ALA A 26 -7.56 7.75 9.03
C ALA A 26 -8.23 7.99 7.66
N ALA A 27 -7.41 7.99 6.59
CA ALA A 27 -7.74 7.82 5.17
C ALA A 27 -9.16 8.25 4.73
N ALA A 28 -9.41 9.56 4.76
CA ALA A 28 -10.57 10.17 4.10
C ALA A 28 -10.36 10.33 2.58
N HIS A 29 -9.12 10.42 2.14
CA HIS A 29 -8.83 10.78 0.75
C HIS A 29 -9.01 9.59 -0.18
N VAL A 30 -9.36 9.87 -1.44
CA VAL A 30 -9.12 8.89 -2.50
C VAL A 30 -7.62 8.60 -2.53
N THR A 31 -7.26 7.32 -2.62
CA THR A 31 -5.87 6.88 -2.67
C THR A 31 -5.59 6.14 -3.96
N ILE A 32 -4.35 6.23 -4.45
CA ILE A 32 -3.79 5.30 -5.40
C ILE A 32 -2.64 4.56 -4.72
N THR A 33 -2.71 3.24 -4.71
CA THR A 33 -1.69 2.39 -4.11
C THR A 33 -1.17 1.39 -5.14
N PRO A 34 0.14 1.35 -5.40
CA PRO A 34 0.72 0.28 -6.20
C PRO A 34 0.61 -1.04 -5.44
N THR A 35 -0.03 -2.04 -6.05
CA THR A 35 -0.05 -3.43 -5.54
C THR A 35 1.08 -4.27 -6.14
N GLY A 36 1.68 -3.80 -7.24
CA GLY A 36 2.98 -4.25 -7.76
C GLY A 36 4.13 -3.32 -7.35
N GLY A 37 5.30 -3.50 -7.99
CA GLY A 37 6.41 -2.55 -7.87
C GLY A 37 6.15 -1.25 -8.62
N THR A 38 6.98 -0.24 -8.38
CA THR A 38 6.93 1.05 -9.08
C THR A 38 8.18 1.34 -9.92
N ALA A 39 8.95 0.29 -10.26
CA ALA A 39 10.17 0.43 -11.05
C ALA A 39 9.88 1.06 -12.43
N ALA A 40 10.75 1.97 -12.85
CA ALA A 40 10.70 2.60 -14.17
C ALA A 40 10.58 1.54 -15.28
N GLY A 41 9.68 1.77 -16.23
CA GLY A 41 9.40 0.85 -17.35
C GLY A 41 8.62 -0.43 -16.99
N SER A 42 8.38 -0.71 -15.71
CA SER A 42 7.71 -1.95 -15.28
C SER A 42 6.19 -1.87 -15.46
N TYR A 43 5.59 -3.03 -15.71
CA TYR A 43 4.15 -3.19 -15.58
C TYR A 43 3.77 -3.30 -14.10
N THR A 44 2.73 -2.57 -13.72
CA THR A 44 2.20 -2.59 -12.36
C THR A 44 0.67 -2.55 -12.37
N VAL A 45 0.11 -2.80 -11.20
CA VAL A 45 -1.31 -2.57 -10.92
C VAL A 45 -1.39 -1.49 -9.85
N LEU A 46 -2.16 -0.44 -10.15
CA LEU A 46 -2.50 0.61 -9.21
C LEU A 46 -3.94 0.42 -8.75
N THR A 47 -4.17 0.39 -7.45
CA THR A 47 -5.51 0.33 -6.86
C THR A 47 -5.94 1.73 -6.45
N ALA A 48 -6.94 2.28 -7.14
CA ALA A 48 -7.65 3.47 -6.72
C ALA A 48 -8.75 3.09 -5.72
N ALA A 49 -8.83 3.73 -4.55
CA ALA A 49 -9.81 3.37 -3.52
C ALA A 49 -10.30 4.58 -2.73
N PHE A 50 -11.52 4.47 -2.20
CA PHE A 50 -12.11 5.42 -1.24
C PHE A 50 -12.95 4.67 -0.20
N GLY A 51 -13.09 5.25 1.00
CA GLY A 51 -13.79 4.62 2.13
C GLY A 51 -15.07 5.32 2.61
N HIS A 52 -15.38 6.50 2.07
CA HIS A 52 -16.53 7.30 2.46
C HIS A 52 -17.09 8.08 1.27
N GLY A 53 -18.29 8.64 1.44
CA GLY A 53 -18.94 9.53 0.50
C GLY A 53 -18.58 11.01 0.68
N CYS A 54 -19.12 11.88 -0.16
CA CYS A 54 -18.87 13.33 -0.14
C CYS A 54 -19.68 13.92 1.02
N ASP A 55 -19.02 14.39 2.08
CA ASP A 55 -19.67 14.81 3.33
C ASP A 55 -20.67 13.74 3.87
N GLY A 56 -20.36 12.45 3.66
CA GLY A 56 -21.21 11.31 4.03
C GLY A 56 -22.36 11.00 3.06
N SER A 57 -22.48 11.72 1.93
CA SER A 57 -23.44 11.38 0.88
C SER A 57 -22.95 10.18 0.04
N PRO A 58 -23.81 9.19 -0.29
CA PRO A 58 -23.43 8.02 -1.08
C PRO A 58 -22.72 8.35 -2.40
N THR A 59 -21.67 7.62 -2.73
CA THR A 59 -20.87 7.83 -3.96
C THR A 59 -21.52 7.17 -5.16
N THR A 60 -21.63 7.90 -6.26
CA THR A 60 -22.24 7.41 -7.50
C THR A 60 -21.22 7.23 -8.63
N LYS A 61 -20.11 7.97 -8.58
CA LYS A 61 -19.10 7.94 -9.64
C LYS A 61 -17.71 8.32 -9.12
N LEU A 62 -16.70 7.69 -9.69
CA LEU A 62 -15.29 8.04 -9.53
C LEU A 62 -14.68 8.26 -10.93
N ALA A 63 -14.23 9.48 -11.22
CA ALA A 63 -13.58 9.83 -12.46
C ALA A 63 -12.10 10.11 -12.21
N ILE A 64 -11.22 9.26 -12.75
CA ILE A 64 -9.78 9.29 -12.53
C ILE A 64 -9.11 9.80 -13.80
N GLN A 65 -8.49 10.97 -13.74
CA GLN A 65 -7.67 11.50 -14.81
C GLN A 65 -6.37 10.68 -14.91
N VAL A 66 -6.06 10.24 -16.12
CA VAL A 66 -4.83 9.52 -16.43
C VAL A 66 -3.76 10.57 -16.78
N PRO A 67 -2.60 10.59 -16.11
CA PRO A 67 -1.50 11.50 -16.45
C PRO A 67 -1.05 11.33 -17.91
N GLU A 68 -0.66 12.42 -18.56
CA GLU A 68 -0.24 12.45 -19.98
C GLU A 68 0.97 11.56 -20.27
N GLN A 69 1.81 11.32 -19.25
CA GLN A 69 2.96 10.43 -19.31
C GLN A 69 2.58 8.96 -19.54
N LEU A 70 1.31 8.59 -19.35
CA LEU A 70 0.82 7.22 -19.54
C LEU A 70 0.12 7.08 -20.89
N ASN A 71 0.68 6.25 -21.76
CA ASN A 71 0.11 6.02 -23.08
C ASN A 71 -1.10 5.08 -23.05
N ALA A 72 -1.13 4.15 -22.10
CA ALA A 72 -2.19 3.16 -21.95
C ALA A 72 -2.47 2.83 -20.49
N ILE A 73 -3.75 2.63 -20.17
CA ILE A 73 -4.21 2.11 -18.89
C ILE A 73 -5.37 1.16 -19.16
N THR A 74 -5.37 0.03 -18.45
CA THR A 74 -6.38 -1.02 -18.57
C THR A 74 -7.14 -1.13 -17.25
N PRO A 75 -8.36 -0.58 -17.16
CA PRO A 75 -9.15 -0.65 -15.95
C PRO A 75 -9.82 -2.03 -15.79
N THR A 76 -9.86 -2.51 -14.54
CA THR A 76 -10.53 -3.76 -14.18
C THR A 76 -12.05 -3.54 -14.11
N ARG A 77 -12.81 -4.51 -14.62
CA ARG A 77 -14.28 -4.53 -14.46
C ARG A 77 -14.64 -4.99 -13.05
N VAL A 78 -15.47 -4.22 -12.36
CA VAL A 78 -15.92 -4.51 -11.00
C VAL A 78 -17.43 -4.71 -11.00
N ALA A 79 -17.92 -5.75 -10.31
CA ALA A 79 -19.36 -6.01 -10.23
C ALA A 79 -20.08 -4.84 -9.52
N GLY A 80 -21.24 -4.43 -10.05
CA GLY A 80 -21.99 -3.27 -9.54
C GLY A 80 -21.43 -1.92 -9.99
N TRP A 81 -20.43 -1.90 -10.88
CA TRP A 81 -19.85 -0.70 -11.43
C TRP A 81 -19.66 -0.80 -12.94
N GLN A 82 -20.18 0.18 -13.67
CA GLN A 82 -19.87 0.40 -15.06
C GLN A 82 -18.55 1.13 -15.19
N VAL A 83 -17.73 0.74 -16.17
CA VAL A 83 -16.43 1.36 -16.43
C VAL A 83 -16.35 1.86 -17.86
N GLU A 84 -15.92 3.11 -18.01
CA GLU A 84 -15.71 3.79 -19.29
C GLU A 84 -14.28 4.31 -19.39
N LYS A 85 -13.69 4.20 -20.58
CA LYS A 85 -12.44 4.85 -20.94
C LYS A 85 -12.77 6.04 -21.84
N VAL A 86 -12.48 7.25 -21.37
CA VAL A 86 -12.57 8.45 -22.19
C VAL A 86 -11.26 8.56 -22.96
N MET A 87 -11.34 8.51 -24.28
CA MET A 87 -10.18 8.61 -25.16
C MET A 87 -9.91 10.07 -25.51
N GLU A 88 -8.64 10.42 -25.67
CA GLU A 88 -8.23 11.69 -26.27
C GLU A 88 -7.24 11.46 -27.41
N LYS A 89 -7.29 12.35 -28.38
CA LYS A 89 -6.37 12.34 -29.51
C LYS A 89 -5.04 12.94 -29.09
N LEU A 90 -3.96 12.27 -29.46
CA LEU A 90 -2.61 12.79 -29.28
C LEU A 90 -2.32 13.89 -30.31
N ASP A 91 -1.62 14.94 -29.88
CA ASP A 91 -1.14 15.99 -30.78
C ASP A 91 -0.15 15.42 -31.81
N GLU A 92 0.72 14.51 -31.36
CA GLU A 92 1.67 13.78 -32.19
C GLU A 92 1.48 12.26 -32.02
N PRO A 93 1.40 11.48 -33.11
CA PRO A 93 1.37 10.03 -33.01
C PRO A 93 2.63 9.49 -32.33
N ILE A 94 2.45 8.48 -31.49
CA ILE A 94 3.55 7.78 -30.81
C ILE A 94 3.64 6.34 -31.32
N THR A 95 4.80 5.72 -31.12
CA THR A 95 5.00 4.29 -31.43
C THR A 95 4.94 3.48 -30.13
N ASP A 96 4.09 2.47 -30.07
CA ASP A 96 4.04 1.56 -28.91
C ASP A 96 5.24 0.59 -28.89
N SER A 97 5.35 -0.20 -27.82
CA SER A 97 6.42 -1.20 -27.65
C SER A 97 6.39 -2.33 -28.70
N HIS A 98 5.31 -2.46 -29.47
CA HIS A 98 5.13 -3.43 -30.54
C HIS A 98 5.35 -2.83 -31.94
N GLY A 99 5.69 -1.54 -32.03
CA GLY A 99 5.93 -0.85 -33.30
C GLY A 99 4.67 -0.32 -33.98
N ASN A 100 3.51 -0.32 -33.31
CA ASN A 100 2.27 0.23 -33.86
C ASN A 100 2.22 1.74 -33.64
N GLU A 101 1.66 2.46 -34.61
CA GLU A 101 1.32 3.87 -34.45
C GLU A 101 0.06 4.01 -33.58
N VAL A 102 0.18 4.80 -32.52
CA VAL A 102 -0.90 5.14 -31.59
C VAL A 102 -1.20 6.63 -31.74
N THR A 103 -2.46 6.94 -32.02
CA THR A 103 -2.94 8.32 -32.27
C THR A 103 -3.91 8.82 -31.20
N GLU A 104 -4.33 7.93 -30.29
CA GLU A 104 -5.23 8.23 -29.18
C GLU A 104 -4.74 7.52 -27.93
N ARG A 105 -4.96 8.14 -26.76
CA ARG A 105 -4.69 7.53 -25.46
C ARG A 105 -5.93 7.60 -24.57
N VAL A 106 -5.89 6.88 -23.46
CA VAL A 106 -6.93 6.98 -22.44
C VAL A 106 -6.66 8.23 -21.60
N ALA A 107 -7.51 9.23 -21.71
CA ALA A 107 -7.42 10.45 -20.91
C ALA A 107 -7.98 10.24 -19.51
N GLN A 108 -9.10 9.52 -19.39
CA GLN A 108 -9.81 9.36 -18.13
C GLN A 108 -10.41 7.96 -18.03
N VAL A 109 -10.42 7.40 -16.82
CA VAL A 109 -11.19 6.20 -16.48
C VAL A 109 -12.33 6.61 -15.57
N VAL A 110 -13.57 6.25 -15.93
CA VAL A 110 -14.77 6.59 -15.15
C VAL A 110 -15.44 5.32 -14.68
N TYR A 111 -15.57 5.18 -13.36
CA TYR A 111 -16.39 4.17 -12.72
C TYR A 111 -17.70 4.80 -12.27
N THR A 112 -18.82 4.23 -12.69
CA THR A 112 -20.18 4.65 -12.29
C THR A 112 -20.88 3.50 -11.60
N ALA A 113 -21.39 3.73 -10.40
CA ALA A 113 -22.06 2.70 -9.62
C ALA A 113 -23.43 2.39 -10.21
N ASP A 114 -23.80 1.11 -10.27
CA ASP A 114 -25.16 0.71 -10.65
C ASP A 114 -26.17 1.11 -9.56
N GLU A 115 -25.75 1.08 -8.30
CA GLU A 115 -26.46 1.62 -7.14
C GLU A 115 -25.48 2.49 -6.32
N PRO A 116 -25.90 3.66 -5.79
CA PRO A 116 -25.03 4.52 -5.00
C PRO A 116 -24.39 3.77 -3.82
N LEU A 117 -23.06 3.85 -3.70
CA LEU A 117 -22.33 3.22 -2.62
C LEU A 117 -22.50 4.06 -1.35
N ALA A 118 -23.19 3.51 -0.37
CA ALA A 118 -23.43 4.17 0.91
C ALA A 118 -22.13 4.51 1.64
N ASP A 119 -22.19 5.55 2.48
CA ASP A 119 -21.08 5.96 3.33
C ASP A 119 -20.63 4.85 4.29
N GLY A 120 -19.33 4.81 4.59
CA GLY A 120 -18.70 3.78 5.42
C GLY A 120 -18.43 2.45 4.70
N TYR A 121 -18.79 2.32 3.42
CA TYR A 121 -18.39 1.22 2.56
C TYR A 121 -17.25 1.63 1.63
N ARG A 122 -16.35 0.69 1.38
CA ARG A 122 -15.15 0.91 0.55
C ARG A 122 -15.37 0.39 -0.87
N ALA A 123 -14.97 1.18 -1.86
CA ALA A 123 -14.71 0.69 -3.22
C ALA A 123 -13.21 0.71 -3.53
N ALA A 124 -12.80 -0.20 -4.40
CA ALA A 124 -11.44 -0.29 -4.91
C ALA A 124 -11.48 -0.70 -6.38
N PHE A 125 -10.65 -0.06 -7.20
CA PHE A 125 -10.60 -0.23 -8.65
C PHE A 125 -9.15 -0.42 -9.08
N ASP A 126 -8.85 -1.57 -9.67
CA ASP A 126 -7.51 -1.90 -10.13
C ASP A 126 -7.31 -1.41 -11.58
N LEU A 127 -6.21 -0.71 -11.78
CA LEU A 127 -5.78 -0.15 -13.06
C LEU A 127 -4.41 -0.74 -13.42
N SER A 128 -4.36 -1.51 -14.50
CA SER A 128 -3.10 -2.07 -15.00
C SER A 128 -2.46 -1.12 -16.03
N LEU A 129 -1.19 -0.82 -15.87
CA LEU A 129 -0.43 0.07 -16.75
C LEU A 129 1.06 -0.25 -16.73
N GLN A 130 1.76 0.27 -17.73
CA GLN A 130 3.21 0.33 -17.74
C GLN A 130 3.65 1.71 -17.24
N LEU A 131 4.58 1.73 -16.28
CA LEU A 131 5.15 2.98 -15.79
C LEU A 131 6.14 3.55 -16.82
N PRO A 132 6.24 4.89 -16.94
CA PRO A 132 7.28 5.53 -17.74
C PRO A 132 8.69 5.15 -17.32
N GLU A 133 9.65 5.30 -18.22
CA GLU A 133 11.09 5.09 -17.96
C GLU A 133 11.76 6.34 -17.33
N THR A 134 11.05 7.02 -16.42
CA THR A 134 11.49 8.27 -15.77
C THR A 134 11.54 8.12 -14.24
N PRO A 135 12.57 7.45 -13.68
CA PRO A 135 12.68 7.26 -12.24
C PRO A 135 12.73 8.60 -11.50
N GLY A 136 12.14 8.63 -10.30
CA GLY A 136 12.01 9.82 -9.46
C GLY A 136 10.81 10.71 -9.81
N GLU A 137 10.19 10.53 -10.98
CA GLU A 137 8.98 11.27 -11.35
C GLU A 137 7.77 10.79 -10.52
N THR A 138 6.89 11.72 -10.17
CA THR A 138 5.63 11.43 -9.49
C THR A 138 4.46 11.63 -10.44
N LEU A 139 3.70 10.55 -10.66
CA LEU A 139 2.48 10.56 -11.46
C LEU A 139 1.31 10.90 -10.55
N ALA A 140 0.69 12.06 -10.78
CA ALA A 140 -0.56 12.44 -10.13
C ALA A 140 -1.76 11.99 -10.95
N PHE A 141 -2.80 11.51 -10.27
CA PHE A 141 -4.07 11.06 -10.85
C PHE A 141 -5.21 11.88 -10.24
N PRO A 142 -5.40 13.14 -10.68
CA PRO A 142 -6.52 13.95 -10.27
C PRO A 142 -7.84 13.17 -10.37
N THR A 143 -8.61 13.14 -9.30
CA THR A 143 -9.81 12.29 -9.21
C THR A 143 -11.00 13.10 -8.72
N ILE A 144 -12.13 12.99 -9.43
CA ILE A 144 -13.41 13.55 -8.98
C ILE A 144 -14.27 12.42 -8.43
N GLN A 145 -14.65 12.55 -7.17
CA GLN A 145 -15.64 11.69 -6.53
C GLN A 145 -16.99 12.40 -6.54
N THR A 146 -17.94 11.89 -7.31
CA THR A 146 -19.30 12.42 -7.35
C THR A 146 -20.21 11.59 -6.45
N CYS A 147 -21.05 12.28 -5.69
CA CYS A 147 -21.99 11.67 -4.78
C CYS A 147 -23.42 12.07 -5.14
N GLU A 148 -24.41 11.48 -4.47
CA GLU A 148 -25.81 11.91 -4.66
C GLU A 148 -26.02 13.39 -4.34
N GLN A 149 -25.27 13.91 -3.35
CA GLN A 149 -25.21 15.31 -2.98
C GLN A 149 -23.76 15.80 -3.06
N GLY A 150 -23.51 16.67 -4.04
CA GLY A 150 -22.20 17.29 -4.21
C GLY A 150 -21.13 16.37 -4.80
N GLU A 151 -19.90 16.85 -4.74
CA GLU A 151 -18.71 16.16 -5.23
C GLU A 151 -17.48 16.64 -4.46
N THR A 152 -16.43 15.81 -4.44
CA THR A 152 -15.11 16.16 -3.90
C THR A 152 -14.07 16.02 -5.01
N ALA A 153 -13.30 17.08 -5.23
CA ALA A 153 -12.28 17.15 -6.26
C ALA A 153 -10.88 16.91 -5.65
N TRP A 154 -10.41 15.67 -5.71
CA TRP A 154 -9.07 15.26 -5.28
C TRP A 154 -8.05 15.59 -6.37
N THR A 155 -7.75 16.88 -6.56
CA THR A 155 -6.98 17.37 -7.71
C THR A 155 -5.78 18.23 -7.34
N GLU A 156 -5.59 18.53 -6.05
CA GLU A 156 -4.55 19.46 -5.62
C GLU A 156 -3.18 18.77 -5.56
N VAL A 157 -2.19 19.34 -6.24
CA VAL A 157 -0.81 18.84 -6.19
C VAL A 157 -0.01 19.70 -5.21
N ALA A 158 0.61 19.07 -4.21
CA ALA A 158 1.44 19.77 -3.24
C ALA A 158 2.69 20.34 -3.93
N ALA A 159 2.98 21.62 -3.70
CA ALA A 159 4.27 22.20 -4.06
C ALA A 159 5.35 21.78 -3.05
N GLU A 160 6.61 21.72 -3.48
CA GLU A 160 7.71 21.38 -2.58
C GLU A 160 7.77 22.33 -1.37
N GLY A 161 7.75 21.77 -0.16
CA GLY A 161 7.82 22.52 1.10
C GLY A 161 6.52 23.26 1.48
N ALA A 162 5.42 23.05 0.75
CA ALA A 162 4.10 23.55 1.13
C ALA A 162 3.42 22.67 2.18
N GLU A 163 2.38 23.20 2.83
CA GLU A 163 1.48 22.41 3.67
C GLU A 163 0.71 21.39 2.82
N GLU A 164 0.27 20.29 3.45
CA GLU A 164 -0.52 19.27 2.79
C GLU A 164 -1.87 19.86 2.31
N PRO A 165 -2.24 19.68 1.03
CA PRO A 165 -3.52 20.17 0.51
C PRO A 165 -4.72 19.52 1.19
N GLU A 166 -5.88 20.18 1.14
CA GLU A 166 -7.12 19.64 1.71
C GLU A 166 -7.68 18.50 0.85
N HIS A 167 -7.54 18.60 -0.47
CA HIS A 167 -7.99 17.60 -1.43
C HIS A 167 -6.86 17.17 -2.37
N PRO A 168 -5.83 16.49 -1.82
CA PRO A 168 -4.65 16.13 -2.58
C PRO A 168 -4.99 15.13 -3.69
N ALA A 169 -4.43 15.35 -4.88
CA ALA A 169 -4.48 14.37 -5.95
C ALA A 169 -3.75 13.08 -5.54
N PRO A 170 -4.38 11.90 -5.68
CA PRO A 170 -3.69 10.64 -5.51
C PRO A 170 -2.47 10.56 -6.43
N SER A 171 -1.34 10.03 -5.95
CA SER A 171 -0.12 9.97 -6.75
C SER A 171 0.74 8.74 -6.46
N VAL A 172 1.60 8.37 -7.41
CA VAL A 172 2.62 7.33 -7.26
C VAL A 172 3.96 7.82 -7.79
N THR A 173 5.04 7.57 -7.04
CA THR A 173 6.41 7.89 -7.47
C THR A 173 7.05 6.68 -8.14
N ILE A 174 7.65 6.92 -9.30
CA ILE A 174 8.38 5.92 -10.07
C ILE A 174 9.73 5.70 -9.40
N THR A 175 10.04 4.46 -9.05
CA THR A 175 11.34 4.08 -8.48
C THR A 175 12.33 3.72 -9.57
N GLU A 176 13.61 3.69 -9.22
CA GLU A 176 14.66 3.15 -10.10
C GLU A 176 14.30 1.76 -10.65
N ALA A 177 14.71 1.51 -11.90
CA ALA A 177 14.62 0.19 -12.47
C ALA A 177 15.52 -0.78 -11.69
N ALA A 178 15.06 -2.03 -11.51
CA ALA A 178 15.93 -3.07 -10.97
C ALA A 178 16.99 -3.43 -12.01
N GLU A 179 18.27 -3.43 -11.64
CA GLU A 179 19.33 -3.92 -12.53
C GLU A 179 19.12 -5.42 -12.80
N GLY A 180 18.72 -5.78 -14.03
CA GLY A 180 18.63 -7.18 -14.49
C GLY A 180 17.32 -7.65 -15.12
N GLY A 181 16.34 -6.79 -15.35
CA GLY A 181 15.03 -7.19 -15.91
C GLY A 181 14.96 -7.28 -17.44
N ALA A 182 15.81 -8.08 -18.09
CA ALA A 182 15.57 -8.49 -19.48
C ALA A 182 14.49 -9.59 -19.51
N HIS A 183 13.47 -9.40 -20.35
CA HIS A 183 12.30 -10.26 -20.51
C HIS A 183 12.59 -11.76 -20.36
N GLY A 184 11.99 -12.37 -19.32
CA GLY A 184 12.06 -13.80 -19.07
C GLY A 184 11.31 -14.61 -20.14
N ALA A 185 12.02 -14.98 -21.21
CA ALA A 185 11.70 -16.18 -21.95
C ALA A 185 12.23 -17.37 -21.13
N ALA A 186 11.35 -17.99 -20.35
CA ALA A 186 11.65 -19.25 -19.70
C ALA A 186 11.85 -20.32 -20.78
N ASP A 187 13.12 -20.63 -21.05
CA ASP A 187 13.56 -21.82 -21.77
C ASP A 187 12.94 -23.04 -21.07
N THR A 188 11.93 -23.63 -21.70
CA THR A 188 11.26 -24.83 -21.19
C THR A 188 12.20 -26.00 -21.41
N ALA A 189 13.02 -26.29 -20.40
CA ALA A 189 13.75 -27.53 -20.32
C ALA A 189 12.74 -28.68 -20.13
N THR A 190 12.64 -29.49 -21.18
CA THR A 190 11.92 -30.76 -21.24
C THR A 190 12.34 -31.69 -20.09
N HIS A 191 11.38 -32.18 -19.33
CA HIS A 191 11.51 -33.41 -18.55
C HIS A 191 10.46 -34.40 -19.04
N GLU A 192 10.97 -35.46 -19.68
CA GLU A 192 10.25 -36.68 -20.03
C GLU A 192 10.05 -37.49 -18.74
N GLU A 193 8.80 -37.76 -18.36
CA GLU A 193 8.46 -38.73 -17.30
C GLU A 193 7.97 -40.03 -17.96
N ASP A 194 8.72 -41.12 -17.76
CA ASP A 194 8.29 -42.49 -18.05
C ASP A 194 7.99 -43.23 -16.73
N ALA A 195 6.74 -43.65 -16.67
CA ALA A 195 6.02 -44.70 -15.95
C ALA A 195 6.61 -45.56 -14.79
N GLU A 196 5.66 -45.83 -13.87
CA GLU A 196 5.32 -47.12 -13.21
C GLU A 196 5.89 -47.52 -11.82
N GLY A 197 4.96 -47.78 -10.88
CA GLY A 197 5.07 -48.95 -9.99
C GLY A 197 4.66 -48.84 -8.50
N ALA A 198 3.36 -49.02 -8.23
CA ALA A 198 2.75 -49.81 -7.13
C ALA A 198 2.89 -49.49 -5.61
N GLU A 199 1.74 -49.11 -5.03
CA GLU A 199 1.03 -49.61 -3.82
C GLU A 199 1.77 -49.94 -2.51
N THR A 200 1.43 -49.26 -1.40
CA THR A 200 0.65 -49.76 -0.22
C THR A 200 0.81 -48.87 1.03
N GLU A 201 -0.31 -48.38 1.56
CA GLU A 201 -0.50 -47.91 2.95
C GLU A 201 -0.58 -49.15 3.90
N PRO A 202 -0.39 -49.08 5.25
CA PRO A 202 -0.90 -47.99 6.12
C PRO A 202 -0.12 -47.68 7.43
N VAL A 203 -0.75 -46.79 8.21
CA VAL A 203 -0.76 -46.56 9.68
C VAL A 203 0.09 -45.44 10.32
N ALA A 204 -0.65 -44.66 11.11
CA ALA A 204 -0.32 -43.46 11.85
C ALA A 204 0.63 -43.65 13.05
N SER A 205 1.45 -42.63 13.35
CA SER A 205 1.38 -41.82 14.58
C SER A 205 2.52 -40.79 14.64
N THR A 206 2.11 -39.52 14.62
CA THR A 206 2.51 -38.40 15.49
C THR A 206 4.00 -38.16 15.82
N THR A 207 4.47 -37.04 15.23
CA THR A 207 5.48 -36.06 15.68
C THR A 207 6.90 -36.55 16.02
N THR A 208 7.81 -36.27 15.08
CA THR A 208 9.22 -36.01 15.39
C THR A 208 9.63 -34.71 14.69
N GLU A 209 10.52 -34.01 15.39
CA GLU A 209 11.11 -32.71 15.15
C GLU A 209 11.41 -32.35 13.69
N ALA A 210 11.12 -31.10 13.34
CA ALA A 210 11.71 -30.46 12.18
C ALA A 210 13.18 -30.14 12.51
N ASP A 211 14.08 -31.01 12.09
CA ASP A 211 15.43 -30.61 11.73
C ASP A 211 15.33 -29.63 10.55
N ALA A 212 15.72 -28.38 10.81
CA ALA A 212 16.02 -27.40 9.78
C ALA A 212 17.47 -26.97 9.99
N ASP A 213 18.37 -27.64 9.29
CA ASP A 213 19.70 -27.14 8.98
C ASP A 213 19.61 -26.09 7.87
N ASP A 214 20.43 -25.04 8.02
CA ASP A 214 20.68 -23.87 7.17
C ASP A 214 19.51 -22.90 6.94
N ASP A 215 19.66 -21.58 7.01
CA ASP A 215 20.79 -20.76 6.58
C ASP A 215 20.82 -19.43 7.37
N GLY A 216 22.00 -18.82 7.45
CA GLY A 216 22.30 -17.69 8.32
C GLY A 216 21.51 -16.41 8.00
N GLY A 217 20.60 -16.02 8.90
CA GLY A 217 19.90 -14.73 8.74
C GLY A 217 19.17 -14.14 9.96
N ASN A 218 18.89 -14.90 11.03
CA ASN A 218 17.94 -14.43 12.07
C ASN A 218 18.43 -14.46 13.53
N ALA A 219 19.72 -14.65 13.80
CA ALA A 219 20.23 -14.70 15.18
C ALA A 219 20.00 -13.39 15.98
N LEU A 220 20.00 -12.23 15.31
CA LEU A 220 19.75 -10.93 15.95
C LEU A 220 18.27 -10.69 16.26
N GLY A 221 17.35 -11.23 15.46
CA GLY A 221 15.91 -11.11 15.68
C GLY A 221 15.43 -11.93 16.88
N VAL A 222 15.96 -13.15 17.02
CA VAL A 222 15.62 -14.04 18.14
C VAL A 222 16.18 -13.50 19.46
N ALA A 223 17.41 -12.96 19.47
CA ALA A 223 17.99 -12.34 20.65
C ALA A 223 17.20 -11.09 21.11
N GLY A 224 16.74 -10.26 20.18
CA GLY A 224 15.90 -9.10 20.48
C GLY A 224 14.55 -9.46 21.10
N LEU A 225 13.91 -10.53 20.62
CA LEU A 225 12.62 -10.99 21.14
C LEU A 225 12.73 -11.54 22.57
N VAL A 226 13.79 -12.29 22.87
CA VAL A 226 14.06 -12.79 24.23
C VAL A 226 14.33 -11.64 25.20
N ALA A 227 15.12 -10.65 24.82
CA ALA A 227 15.37 -9.46 25.64
C ALA A 227 14.10 -8.63 25.88
N GLY A 228 13.25 -8.46 24.86
CA GLY A 228 11.98 -7.76 24.96
C GLY A 228 10.99 -8.44 25.92
N LEU A 229 10.86 -9.77 25.85
CA LEU A 229 9.98 -10.53 26.74
C LEU A 229 10.44 -10.48 28.20
N LEU A 230 11.75 -10.53 28.46
CA LEU A 230 12.30 -10.38 29.80
C LEU A 230 12.07 -8.97 30.36
N GLY A 231 12.19 -7.94 29.52
CA GLY A 231 11.86 -6.56 29.89
C GLY A 231 10.39 -6.38 30.27
N LEU A 232 9.47 -6.95 29.50
CA LEU A 232 8.03 -6.93 29.80
C LEU A 232 7.71 -7.64 31.12
N ALA A 233 8.31 -8.80 31.37
CA ALA A 233 8.10 -9.54 32.62
C ALA A 233 8.58 -8.76 33.85
N ALA A 234 9.75 -8.09 33.75
CA ALA A 234 10.27 -7.21 34.80
C ALA A 234 9.38 -5.97 35.01
N GLY A 235 8.86 -5.38 33.94
CA GLY A 235 7.95 -4.23 34.00
C GLY A 235 6.62 -4.59 34.68
N VAL A 236 6.02 -5.72 34.32
CA VAL A 236 4.76 -6.19 34.94
C VAL A 236 4.96 -6.50 36.42
N THR A 237 6.06 -7.16 36.80
CA THR A 237 6.34 -7.45 38.22
C THR A 237 6.61 -6.19 39.05
N ALA A 238 7.30 -5.19 38.51
CA ALA A 238 7.47 -3.90 39.16
C ALA A 238 6.12 -3.16 39.34
N LEU A 239 5.24 -3.21 38.34
CA LEU A 239 3.94 -2.54 38.40
C LEU A 239 3.00 -3.21 39.41
N VAL A 240 2.97 -4.55 39.46
CA VAL A 240 2.18 -5.31 40.44
C VAL A 240 2.68 -5.10 41.88
N THR A 241 4.00 -5.05 42.08
CA THR A 241 4.58 -4.85 43.42
C THR A 241 4.40 -3.41 43.92
N SER A 242 4.43 -2.40 43.03
CA SER A 242 4.13 -1.01 43.40
C SER A 242 2.67 -0.82 43.81
N ARG A 243 1.73 -1.48 43.11
CA ARG A 243 0.29 -1.43 43.42
C ARG A 243 -0.11 -2.14 44.72
N ARG A 244 0.72 -3.06 45.21
CA ARG A 244 0.50 -3.72 46.52
C ARG A 244 1.05 -2.91 47.70
N LYS A 245 1.82 -1.84 47.43
CA LYS A 245 2.46 -1.01 48.45
C LYS A 245 1.79 0.37 48.62
N ALA A 246 0.83 0.69 47.77
CA ALA A 246 -0.15 1.75 47.95
C ALA A 246 -1.42 1.15 48.59
#